data_AF-A0A497QT09-F1
#
_entry.id   AF-A0A497QT09-F1
#
_cell.length_a   1.000
_cell.length_b   1.000
_cell.length_c   1.000
_cell.angle_alpha   90.00
_cell.angle_beta   90.00
_cell.angle_gamma   90.00
#
_symmetry.space_group_name_H-M   'P 1'
#
loop_
_entity.id
_entity.type
_entity.pdbx_description
1 polymer ?
#
loop_
_entity_poly.entity_id
_entity_poly.type
_entity_poly.pdbx_seq_one_letter_code
_entity_poly.pdbx_strand_id
1 'polypeptide(L)'
;MIFLSIITPAPSIDELDLILEFLSLLGFLFIFIMVIYANKKNPVFRSKGYPVLLIGIGLGTIAAGMDVFDEFFWIHQGYEIFKTTMNVLFILSLTIFSFAIFLVFRFTKFIMGEDN
;
A
#
# COMPACT_ATOMS: atom_id res chain seq x y z
N MET A 1 32.12 1.85 21.88
CA MET A 1 30.97 0.95 22.10
C MET A 1 29.71 1.81 22.12
N ILE A 2 29.21 2.25 20.95
CA ILE A 2 27.98 3.06 20.85
C ILE A 2 27.26 2.63 19.56
N PHE A 3 26.78 1.39 19.53
CA PHE A 3 25.62 1.03 18.73
C PHE A 3 24.45 1.05 19.72
N LEU A 4 24.05 2.25 20.15
CA LEU A 4 22.72 2.43 20.74
C LEU A 4 21.75 2.06 19.63
N SER A 5 20.99 0.99 19.87
CA SER A 5 20.13 0.32 18.90
C SER A 5 19.25 1.33 18.17
N ILE A 6 19.35 1.37 16.84
CA ILE A 6 18.55 2.24 15.96
C ILE A 6 17.04 2.00 16.15
N ILE A 7 16.70 0.80 16.63
CA ILE A 7 15.35 0.30 16.85
C ILE A 7 15.25 -0.14 18.31
N THR A 8 14.24 0.35 19.03
CA THR A 8 13.92 -0.04 20.41
C THR A 8 12.43 -0.35 20.51
N PRO A 9 11.97 -1.17 21.46
CA PRO A 9 10.53 -1.34 21.69
C PRO A 9 9.87 0.00 22.00
N ALA A 10 8.66 0.20 21.47
CA ALA A 10 7.89 1.42 21.73
C ALA A 10 7.60 1.56 23.23
N PRO A 11 7.69 2.79 23.80
CA PRO A 11 7.46 3.02 25.22
C PRO A 11 5.98 2.87 25.62
N SER A 12 5.08 3.08 24.67
CA SER A 12 3.63 2.93 24.79
C SER A 12 3.07 2.53 23.45
N ILE A 13 2.07 1.66 23.45
CA ILE A 13 1.31 1.27 22.27
C ILE A 13 -0.04 1.99 22.34
N ASP A 14 -0.41 2.74 21.31
CA ASP A 14 -1.77 3.24 21.11
C ASP A 14 -2.60 2.13 20.45
N GLU A 15 -3.42 1.47 21.26
CA GLU A 15 -4.25 0.34 20.80
C GLU A 15 -5.20 0.73 19.67
N LEU A 16 -5.72 1.97 19.66
CA LEU A 16 -6.64 2.41 18.62
C LEU A 16 -5.90 2.60 17.30
N ASP A 17 -4.76 3.27 17.34
CA ASP A 17 -3.95 3.52 16.14
C ASP A 17 -3.44 2.20 15.54
N LEU A 18 -2.93 1.31 16.39
CA LEU A 18 -2.52 -0.04 15.99
C LEU A 18 -3.65 -0.80 15.26
N ILE A 19 -4.88 -0.74 15.78
CA ILE A 19 -6.03 -1.39 15.14
C ILE A 19 -6.30 -0.79 13.75
N LEU A 20 -6.24 0.55 13.63
CA LEU A 20 -6.49 1.25 12.37
C LEU A 20 -5.39 0.96 11.34
N GLU A 21 -4.13 1.00 11.74
CA GLU A 21 -2.98 0.67 10.88
C GLU A 21 -3.02 -0.80 10.45
N PHE A 22 -3.39 -1.72 11.36
CA PHE A 22 -3.55 -3.14 11.04
C PHE A 22 -4.72 -3.41 10.08
N LEU A 23 -5.85 -2.71 10.25
CA LEU A 23 -6.98 -2.74 9.32
C LEU A 23 -6.58 -2.22 7.93
N SER A 24 -5.77 -1.17 7.86
CA SER A 24 -5.22 -0.64 6.61
C SER A 24 -4.38 -1.70 5.88
N LEU A 25 -3.47 -2.36 6.60
CA LEU A 25 -2.65 -3.44 6.06
C LEU A 25 -3.51 -4.60 5.54
N LEU A 26 -4.51 -5.04 6.31
CA LEU A 26 -5.47 -6.06 5.87
C LEU A 26 -6.24 -5.63 4.63
N GLY A 27 -6.62 -4.36 4.52
CA GLY A 27 -7.26 -3.79 3.35
C GLY A 27 -6.40 -3.93 2.08
N PHE A 28 -5.13 -3.55 2.15
CA PHE A 28 -4.21 -3.70 1.02
C PHE A 28 -3.97 -5.17 0.64
N LEU A 29 -3.82 -6.06 1.62
CA LEU A 29 -3.67 -7.50 1.38
C LEU A 29 -4.92 -8.10 0.73
N PHE A 30 -6.11 -7.70 1.18
CA PHE A 30 -7.36 -8.13 0.57
C PHE A 30 -7.45 -7.68 -0.89
N ILE A 31 -7.16 -6.40 -1.18
CA ILE A 31 -7.14 -5.89 -2.55
C ILE A 31 -6.12 -6.65 -3.41
N PHE A 32 -4.92 -6.91 -2.89
CA PHE A 32 -3.88 -7.67 -3.58
C PHE A 32 -4.38 -9.05 -4.01
N ILE A 33 -5.01 -9.81 -3.09
CA ILE A 33 -5.58 -11.12 -3.35
C ILE A 33 -6.69 -11.02 -4.41
N MET A 34 -7.59 -10.05 -4.26
CA MET A 34 -8.70 -9.83 -5.19
C MET A 34 -8.21 -9.52 -6.60
N VAL A 35 -7.13 -8.76 -6.74
CA VAL A 35 -6.52 -8.40 -8.03
C VAL A 35 -5.89 -9.60 -8.70
N ILE A 36 -5.14 -10.42 -7.95
CA ILE A 36 -4.57 -11.67 -8.47
C ILE A 36 -5.69 -12.61 -8.94
N TYR A 37 -6.75 -12.72 -8.14
CA TYR A 37 -7.92 -13.54 -8.47
C TYR A 37 -8.64 -13.02 -9.73
N ALA A 38 -8.85 -11.70 -9.83
CA ALA A 38 -9.48 -11.06 -10.98
C ALA A 38 -8.67 -11.26 -12.27
N ASN A 39 -7.34 -11.18 -12.21
CA ASN A 39 -6.47 -11.43 -13.36
C ASN A 39 -6.51 -12.88 -13.85
N LYS A 40 -6.71 -13.85 -12.94
CA LYS A 40 -6.90 -15.26 -13.35
C LYS A 40 -8.21 -15.46 -14.12
N LYS A 41 -9.26 -14.72 -13.77
CA LYS A 41 -10.60 -14.90 -14.36
C LYS A 41 -10.87 -14.01 -15.58
N ASN A 42 -10.28 -12.81 -15.65
CA ASN A 42 -10.62 -11.81 -16.64
C ASN A 42 -9.38 -11.36 -17.44
N PRO A 43 -9.34 -11.55 -18.76
CA PRO A 43 -8.21 -11.13 -19.59
C PRO A 43 -8.05 -9.60 -19.66
N VAL A 44 -9.09 -8.84 -19.32
CA VAL A 44 -9.07 -7.36 -19.21
C VAL A 44 -8.04 -6.87 -18.18
N PHE A 45 -7.80 -7.68 -17.14
CA PHE A 45 -6.76 -7.43 -16.14
C PHE A 45 -5.36 -7.80 -16.62
N ARG A 46 -5.16 -8.23 -17.89
CA ARG A 46 -3.83 -8.32 -18.51
C ARG A 46 -3.43 -7.04 -19.26
N SER A 47 -4.20 -5.97 -19.08
CA SER A 47 -3.94 -4.66 -19.68
C SER A 47 -2.72 -3.96 -19.07
N LYS A 48 -2.30 -2.87 -19.70
CA LYS A 48 -1.20 -2.02 -19.22
C LYS A 48 -1.44 -1.45 -17.81
N GLY A 49 -2.69 -1.39 -17.35
CA GLY A 49 -3.03 -0.91 -16.00
C GLY A 49 -2.69 -1.89 -14.89
N TYR A 50 -2.60 -3.20 -15.17
CA TYR A 50 -2.41 -4.22 -14.13
C TYR A 50 -1.05 -4.18 -13.43
N PRO A 51 0.09 -4.07 -14.14
CA PRO A 51 1.39 -3.90 -13.47
C PRO A 51 1.43 -2.64 -12.59
N VAL A 52 0.83 -1.55 -13.06
CA VAL A 52 0.74 -0.28 -12.30
C VAL A 52 -0.11 -0.46 -11.05
N LEU A 53 -1.20 -1.23 -11.15
CA LEU A 53 -2.07 -1.56 -10.03
C LEU A 53 -1.33 -2.38 -8.97
N LEU A 54 -0.55 -3.38 -9.39
CA LEU A 54 0.29 -4.18 -8.48
C LEU A 54 1.35 -3.34 -7.78
N ILE A 55 1.98 -2.38 -8.49
CA ILE A 55 2.96 -1.46 -7.88
C ILE A 55 2.26 -0.60 -6.83
N GLY A 56 1.11 -0.01 -7.16
CA GLY A 56 0.34 0.80 -6.21
C GLY A 56 -0.01 0.01 -4.95
N ILE A 57 -0.56 -1.19 -5.09
CA ILE A 57 -0.90 -2.06 -3.96
C ILE A 57 0.34 -2.48 -3.18
N GLY A 58 1.42 -2.86 -3.87
CA GLY A 58 2.66 -3.29 -3.23
C GLY A 58 3.29 -2.19 -2.38
N LEU A 59 3.35 -0.96 -2.90
CA LEU A 59 3.83 0.20 -2.13
C LEU A 59 2.93 0.50 -0.93
N GLY A 60 1.61 0.34 -1.08
CA GLY A 60 0.66 0.56 0.01
C GLY A 60 0.77 -0.49 1.12
N THR A 61 0.94 -1.76 0.74
CA THR A 61 1.20 -2.85 1.68
C THR A 61 2.50 -2.62 2.45
N ILE A 62 3.56 -2.16 1.78
CA ILE A 62 4.84 -1.84 2.44
C ILE A 62 4.65 -0.68 3.42
N ALA A 63 4.03 0.42 2.99
CA ALA A 63 3.78 1.58 3.85
C ALA A 63 2.95 1.19 5.08
N ALA A 64 1.80 0.54 4.89
CA ALA A 64 0.94 0.09 5.99
C ALA A 64 1.62 -0.93 6.91
N GLY A 65 2.45 -1.82 6.36
CA GLY A 65 3.22 -2.79 7.15
C GLY A 65 4.32 -2.12 7.99
N MET A 66 4.94 -1.07 7.45
CA MET A 66 5.93 -0.28 8.18
C MET A 66 5.30 0.59 9.26
N ASP A 67 4.09 1.10 9.04
CA ASP A 67 3.31 1.81 10.06
C ASP A 67 3.00 0.88 11.25
N VAL A 68 2.42 -0.29 10.99
CA VAL A 68 2.18 -1.31 12.04
C VAL A 68 3.47 -1.69 12.77
N PHE A 69 4.60 -1.78 12.05
CA PHE A 69 5.89 -2.10 12.65
C PHE A 69 6.40 -1.00 13.59
N ASP A 70 6.22 0.26 13.21
CA ASP A 70 6.62 1.45 13.98
C ASP A 70 5.91 1.51 15.34
N GLU A 71 4.66 1.03 15.38
CA GLU A 71 3.87 0.96 16.61
C GLU A 71 4.43 -0.02 17.66
N PHE A 72 5.15 -1.06 17.22
CA PHE A 72 5.86 -1.97 18.13
C PHE A 72 7.31 -1.53 18.39
N PHE A 73 7.92 -0.83 17.43
CA PHE A 73 9.35 -0.56 17.40
C PHE A 73 9.64 0.90 17.04
N TRP A 74 10.08 1.67 18.02
CA TRP A 74 10.43 3.07 17.85
C TRP A 74 11.80 3.26 17.20
N ILE A 75 11.85 3.99 16.09
CA ILE A 75 13.09 4.39 15.41
C ILE A 75 13.59 5.71 15.99
N HIS A 76 14.65 5.68 16.80
CA HIS A 76 15.11 6.84 17.57
C HIS A 76 15.75 7.96 16.72
N GLN A 77 16.42 7.59 15.62
CA GLN A 77 17.10 8.56 14.76
C GLN A 77 16.30 8.76 13.47
N GLY A 78 15.82 9.98 13.24
CA GLY A 78 15.11 10.33 12.02
C GLY A 78 13.66 9.85 11.96
N TYR A 79 13.02 9.60 13.12
CA TYR A 79 11.61 9.21 13.22
C TYR A 79 10.69 10.07 12.34
N GLU A 80 10.79 11.40 12.44
CA GLU A 80 9.94 12.31 11.66
C GLU A 80 10.17 12.17 10.15
N ILE A 81 11.42 11.96 9.73
CA ILE A 81 11.76 11.76 8.32
C ILE A 81 11.20 10.42 7.85
N PHE A 82 11.32 9.37 8.67
CA PHE A 82 10.78 8.05 8.40
C PHE A 82 9.25 8.08 8.28
N LYS A 83 8.52 8.60 9.27
CA LYS A 83 7.05 8.69 9.27
C LYS A 83 6.56 9.58 8.12
N THR A 84 7.22 10.70 7.85
CA THR A 84 6.91 11.54 6.67
C THR A 84 7.11 10.78 5.36
N THR A 85 8.20 10.02 5.23
CA THR A 85 8.48 9.22 4.03
C THR A 85 7.43 8.13 3.85
N MET A 86 7.03 7.43 4.91
CA MET A 86 5.97 6.42 4.86
C MET A 86 4.62 7.03 4.48
N ASN A 87 4.26 8.19 5.04
CA ASN A 87 3.04 8.91 4.66
C ASN A 87 3.05 9.34 3.18
N VAL A 88 4.17 9.87 2.68
CA VAL A 88 4.32 10.21 1.26
C VAL A 88 4.22 8.95 0.39
N LEU A 89 4.84 7.85 0.80
CA LEU A 89 4.76 6.57 0.10
C LEU A 89 3.32 6.04 0.05
N PHE A 90 2.58 6.19 1.15
CA PHE A 90 1.17 5.83 1.27
C PHE A 90 0.29 6.65 0.33
N ILE A 91 0.47 7.98 0.30
CA ILE A 91 -0.25 8.88 -0.61
C ILE A 91 0.08 8.57 -2.08
N LEU A 92 1.36 8.31 -2.39
CA LEU A 92 1.78 7.91 -3.73
C LEU A 92 1.18 6.57 -4.13
N SER A 93 1.15 5.59 -3.23
CA SER A 93 0.48 4.30 -3.43
C SER A 93 -0.99 4.50 -3.80
N LEU A 94 -1.74 5.30 -3.03
CA LEU A 94 -3.15 5.58 -3.30
C LEU A 94 -3.36 6.28 -4.64
N THR A 95 -2.47 7.21 -4.99
CA THR A 95 -2.51 7.94 -6.27
C THR A 95 -2.26 6.99 -7.45
N ILE A 96 -1.21 6.17 -7.37
CA ILE A 96 -0.86 5.17 -8.38
C ILE A 96 -1.99 4.14 -8.52
N PHE A 97 -2.53 3.67 -7.39
CA PHE A 97 -3.64 2.73 -7.36
C PHE A 97 -4.89 3.30 -8.03
N SER A 98 -5.26 4.54 -7.71
CA SER A 98 -6.39 5.23 -8.32
C SER A 98 -6.21 5.41 -9.84
N PHE A 99 -5.01 5.81 -10.26
CA PHE A 99 -4.67 5.93 -11.68
C PHE A 99 -4.71 4.56 -12.39
N ALA A 100 -4.24 3.51 -11.74
CA ALA A 100 -4.27 2.16 -12.29
C ALA A 100 -5.70 1.65 -12.45
N ILE A 101 -6.59 1.89 -11.49
CA ILE A 101 -8.03 1.60 -11.62
C ILE A 101 -8.61 2.35 -12.83
N PHE A 102 -8.30 3.64 -12.95
CA PHE A 102 -8.75 4.44 -14.10
C PHE A 102 -8.28 3.86 -15.43
N LEU A 103 -7.01 3.44 -15.53
CA LEU A 103 -6.48 2.78 -16.73
C LEU A 103 -7.17 1.45 -17.03
N VAL A 104 -7.41 0.62 -16.00
CA VAL A 104 -8.15 -0.64 -16.16
C VAL A 104 -9.58 -0.37 -16.63
N PHE A 105 -10.25 0.65 -16.09
CA PHE A 105 -11.61 1.03 -16.47
C PHE A 105 -11.68 1.53 -17.91
N ARG A 106 -10.80 2.47 -18.31
CA ARG A 106 -10.69 2.95 -19.69
C ARG A 106 -10.42 1.80 -20.67
N PHE A 107 -9.53 0.88 -20.31
CA PHE A 107 -9.23 -0.28 -21.15
C PHE A 107 -10.43 -1.24 -21.27
N THR A 108 -11.20 -1.41 -20.19
CA THR A 108 -12.44 -2.18 -20.21
C THR A 108 -13.45 -1.56 -21.18
N LYS A 109 -13.66 -0.24 -21.09
CA LYS A 109 -14.55 0.50 -22.01
C LYS A 109 -14.14 0.40 -23.47
N PHE A 110 -12.83 0.50 -23.74
CA PHE A 110 -12.29 0.32 -25.08
C PHE A 110 -12.60 -1.08 -25.63
N ILE A 111 -12.42 -2.15 -24.84
CA ILE A 111 -12.76 -3.52 -25.26
C ILE A 111 -14.27 -3.67 -25.50
N MET A 112 -15.11 -3.00 -24.71
CA MET A 112 -16.57 -3.03 -24.85
C MET A 112 -17.09 -2.21 -26.04
N GLY A 113 -16.23 -1.45 -26.73
CA GLY A 113 -16.62 -0.63 -27.89
C GLY A 113 -17.47 0.59 -27.51
N GLU A 114 -17.47 1.00 -26.24
CA GLU A 114 -18.20 2.17 -25.75
C GLU A 114 -17.46 3.49 -26.06
N ASP A 115 -16.15 3.43 -26.31
CA ASP A 115 -15.34 4.54 -26.80
C ASP A 115 -15.37 4.55 -28.35
N ASN A 116 -16.50 4.98 -28.94
CA ASN A 116 -16.60 5.41 -30.35
C ASN A 116 -16.58 6.94 -30.42
#